data_AF-A0A8J5C3N5-F1
#
_entry.id   AF-A0A8J5C3N5-F1
#
_cell.length_a   1.000
_cell.length_b   1.000
_cell.length_c   1.000
_cell.angle_alpha   90.00
_cell.angle_beta   90.00
_cell.angle_gamma   90.00
#
_symmetry.space_group_name_H-M   'P 1'
#
loop_
_entity.id
_entity.type
_entity.pdbx_description
1 polymer ?
#
loop_
_entity_poly.entity_id
_entity_poly.type
_entity_poly.pdbx_seq_one_letter_code
_entity_poly.pdbx_strand_id
1 'polypeptide(L)'
;MEHTEEADIKGSVSPPPTDTTEAAAEAESDVVERDRYSREIKAGLHPLKHKFVFWYSRRTPGVRSQTSYEDNIKKIVEFSTVEGFWVCYCHLARPASLPSPTDVHLFKEGIRPLWEDAANRNGGKWILRFKKAVSGRFWEDLIMALVGNQLDFGDDVCGAVLSIRLNEDILSVWNRNASDQKGVMALRDSIKRHLKLPQSYLMEYKPHDASLRDNSSYRNTWLRG
;
A
#
# COMPACT_ATOMS: atom_id res chain seq x y z
N MET A 1 26.27 66.23 -21.87
CA MET A 1 26.35 64.76 -21.97
C MET A 1 25.21 64.23 -21.13
N GLU A 2 24.19 63.72 -21.81
CA GLU A 2 22.94 63.23 -21.24
C GLU A 2 23.18 62.06 -20.30
N HIS A 3 22.53 62.10 -19.13
CA HIS A 3 22.33 60.95 -18.28
C HIS A 3 21.00 60.31 -18.69
N THR A 4 21.05 59.15 -19.32
CA THR A 4 19.89 58.27 -19.50
C THR A 4 19.67 57.48 -18.20
N GLU A 5 18.46 57.61 -17.66
CA GLU A 5 17.96 56.90 -16.48
C GLU A 5 17.25 55.61 -16.99
N GLU A 6 17.79 54.45 -16.67
CA GLU A 6 17.19 53.14 -16.99
C GLU A 6 16.15 52.78 -15.93
N ALA A 7 14.88 52.68 -16.34
CA ALA A 7 13.76 52.32 -15.48
C ALA A 7 13.67 50.79 -15.31
N ASP A 8 13.72 50.35 -14.05
CA ASP A 8 13.66 48.94 -13.65
C ASP A 8 12.18 48.49 -13.54
N ILE A 9 11.70 47.69 -14.50
CA ILE A 9 10.33 47.14 -14.52
C ILE A 9 10.28 45.90 -13.61
N LYS A 10 9.88 46.07 -12.35
CA LYS A 10 9.49 44.95 -11.48
C LYS A 10 8.09 44.47 -11.85
N GLY A 11 8.01 43.41 -12.65
CA GLY A 11 6.79 42.62 -12.81
C GLY A 11 6.45 41.91 -11.49
N SER A 12 5.34 42.27 -10.85
CA SER A 12 4.81 41.51 -9.72
C SER A 12 4.17 40.22 -10.24
N VAL A 13 4.84 39.09 -10.05
CA VAL A 13 4.22 37.78 -10.23
C VAL A 13 3.40 37.50 -8.97
N SER A 14 2.08 37.61 -9.07
CA SER A 14 1.17 37.15 -8.01
C SER A 14 1.35 35.65 -7.81
N PRO A 15 1.35 35.14 -6.55
CA PRO A 15 1.35 33.70 -6.31
C PRO A 15 0.07 33.09 -6.89
N PRO A 16 0.12 31.84 -7.38
CA PRO A 16 -1.07 31.17 -7.90
C PRO A 16 -2.10 31.03 -6.77
N PRO A 17 -3.41 31.08 -7.07
CA PRO A 17 -4.44 30.86 -6.07
C PRO A 17 -4.34 29.41 -5.59
N THR A 18 -4.00 29.23 -4.31
CA THR A 18 -4.13 27.92 -3.64
C THR A 18 -5.60 27.59 -3.55
N ASP A 19 -5.97 26.42 -4.05
CA ASP A 19 -7.35 25.95 -4.25
C ASP A 19 -8.08 25.82 -2.90
N THR A 20 -8.91 26.80 -2.56
CA THR A 20 -9.71 26.87 -1.31
C THR A 20 -10.55 25.61 -1.06
N THR A 21 -10.84 24.86 -2.13
CA THR A 21 -11.66 23.65 -2.11
C THR A 21 -10.94 22.43 -1.55
N GLU A 22 -9.66 22.24 -1.88
CA GLU A 22 -8.84 21.12 -1.38
C GLU A 22 -8.54 21.28 0.12
N ALA A 23 -8.18 22.50 0.54
CA ALA A 23 -7.93 22.81 1.95
C ALA A 23 -9.18 22.60 2.84
N ALA A 24 -10.37 22.89 2.30
CA ALA A 24 -11.63 22.64 3.00
C ALA A 24 -11.90 21.12 3.15
N ALA A 25 -11.67 20.35 2.09
CA ALA A 25 -11.84 18.89 2.11
C ALA A 25 -10.86 18.20 3.07
N GLU A 26 -9.60 18.64 3.10
CA GLU A 26 -8.61 18.15 4.06
C GLU A 26 -9.02 18.46 5.51
N ALA A 27 -9.43 19.69 5.79
CA ALA A 27 -9.88 20.09 7.13
C ALA A 27 -11.12 19.30 7.59
N GLU A 28 -12.08 19.04 6.69
CA GLU A 28 -13.24 18.20 6.98
C GLU A 28 -12.84 16.75 7.29
N SER A 29 -11.92 16.19 6.49
CA SER A 29 -11.41 14.82 6.71
C SER A 29 -10.71 14.67 8.07
N ASP A 30 -9.95 15.68 8.48
CA ASP A 30 -9.24 15.72 9.76
C ASP A 30 -10.20 15.74 10.96
N VAL A 31 -11.30 16.50 10.86
CA VAL A 31 -12.34 16.54 11.89
C VAL A 31 -13.02 15.17 12.01
N VAL A 32 -13.39 14.56 10.88
CA VAL A 32 -14.03 13.24 10.84
C VAL A 32 -13.14 12.17 11.49
N GLU A 33 -11.84 12.19 11.20
CA GLU A 33 -10.89 11.24 11.79
C GLU A 33 -10.69 11.48 13.30
N ARG A 34 -10.59 12.74 13.76
CA ARG A 34 -10.53 13.04 15.20
C ARG A 34 -11.79 12.58 15.95
N ASP A 35 -12.97 12.78 15.36
CA ASP A 35 -14.22 12.37 15.95
C ASP A 35 -14.34 10.84 16.02
N ARG A 36 -13.87 10.13 14.99
CA ARG A 36 -13.72 8.66 15.04
C ARG A 36 -12.82 8.24 16.20
N TYR A 37 -11.62 8.79 16.25
CA TYR A 37 -10.64 8.49 17.30
C TYR A 37 -11.22 8.72 18.71
N SER A 38 -11.88 9.85 18.92
CA SER A 38 -12.52 10.18 20.20
C SER A 38 -13.59 9.16 20.59
N ARG A 39 -14.44 8.76 19.64
CA ARG A 39 -15.51 7.77 19.88
C ARG A 39 -14.95 6.39 20.21
N GLU A 40 -13.97 5.92 19.45
CA GLU A 40 -13.35 4.60 19.66
C GLU A 40 -12.59 4.53 20.99
N ILE A 41 -11.88 5.59 21.39
CA ILE A 41 -11.24 5.68 22.71
C ILE A 41 -12.28 5.68 23.83
N LYS A 42 -13.37 6.44 23.69
CA LYS A 42 -14.48 6.45 24.67
C LYS A 42 -15.15 5.08 24.81
N ALA A 43 -15.11 4.26 23.76
CA ALA A 43 -15.58 2.88 23.78
C ALA A 43 -14.56 1.88 24.34
N GLY A 44 -13.37 2.33 24.79
CA GLY A 44 -12.32 1.48 25.34
C GLY A 44 -11.54 0.68 24.29
N LEU A 45 -11.56 1.10 23.02
CA LEU A 45 -10.83 0.47 21.92
C LEU A 45 -9.50 1.17 21.66
N HIS A 46 -8.64 0.55 20.86
CA HIS A 46 -7.36 1.12 20.42
C HIS A 46 -7.44 1.51 18.92
N PRO A 47 -7.68 2.79 18.60
CA PRO A 47 -7.79 3.24 17.20
C PRO A 47 -6.49 3.07 16.42
N LEU A 48 -6.60 2.60 15.19
CA LEU A 48 -5.51 2.59 14.21
C LEU A 48 -5.41 3.96 13.51
N LYS A 49 -4.19 4.32 13.07
CA LYS A 49 -3.93 5.54 12.27
C LYS A 49 -4.80 5.60 11.02
N HIS A 50 -4.91 4.47 10.33
CA HIS A 50 -5.75 4.34 9.16
C HIS A 50 -6.76 3.22 9.39
N LYS A 51 -7.92 3.36 8.74
CA LYS A 51 -8.80 2.22 8.51
C LYS A 51 -8.18 1.31 7.48
N PHE A 52 -8.42 0.02 7.59
CA PHE A 52 -7.92 -0.98 6.66
C PHE A 52 -9.04 -1.89 6.20
N VAL A 53 -8.82 -2.49 5.03
CA VAL A 53 -9.76 -3.40 4.39
C VAL A 53 -9.01 -4.65 3.96
N PHE A 54 -9.50 -5.81 4.40
CA PHE A 54 -9.10 -7.09 3.83
C PHE A 54 -9.85 -7.35 2.54
N TRP A 55 -9.12 -7.75 1.50
CA TRP A 55 -9.66 -8.19 0.24
C TRP A 55 -9.16 -9.59 -0.10
N TYR A 56 -9.90 -10.26 -0.97
CA TYR A 56 -9.60 -11.60 -1.46
C TYR A 56 -9.80 -11.65 -2.96
N SER A 57 -8.87 -12.24 -3.68
CA SER A 57 -9.08 -12.65 -5.07
C SER A 57 -8.60 -14.07 -5.31
N ARG A 58 -9.35 -14.80 -6.12
CA ARG A 58 -9.02 -16.15 -6.56
C ARG A 58 -9.17 -16.22 -8.06
N ARG A 59 -8.17 -16.76 -8.73
CA ARG A 59 -8.25 -17.07 -10.16
C ARG A 59 -8.39 -18.57 -10.30
N THR A 60 -9.38 -19.04 -11.05
CA THR A 60 -9.47 -20.46 -11.40
C THR A 60 -8.45 -20.76 -12.49
N PRO A 61 -7.44 -21.62 -12.25
CA PRO A 61 -6.47 -21.98 -13.28
C PRO A 61 -7.17 -22.54 -14.52
N GLY A 62 -6.77 -22.09 -15.71
CA GLY A 62 -7.31 -22.58 -16.99
C GLY A 62 -8.64 -21.95 -17.43
N VAL A 63 -9.32 -21.18 -16.57
CA VAL A 63 -10.51 -20.42 -16.96
C VAL A 63 -10.08 -19.00 -17.34
N ARG A 64 -10.09 -18.69 -18.64
CA ARG A 64 -10.11 -17.29 -19.09
C ARG A 64 -11.51 -16.75 -18.78
N SER A 65 -11.70 -16.15 -17.61
CA SER A 65 -12.94 -15.42 -17.39
C SER A 65 -12.95 -14.19 -18.30
N GLN A 66 -14.07 -13.94 -18.99
CA GLN A 66 -14.30 -12.67 -19.69
C GLN A 66 -14.52 -11.52 -18.70
N THR A 67 -14.76 -11.83 -17.42
CA THR A 67 -14.82 -10.84 -16.34
C THR A 67 -13.44 -10.29 -16.02
N SER A 68 -13.40 -8.98 -15.83
CA SER A 68 -12.20 -8.19 -15.57
C SER A 68 -11.49 -8.66 -14.29
N TYR A 69 -10.21 -8.33 -14.13
CA TYR A 69 -9.51 -8.59 -12.86
C TYR A 69 -10.23 -7.94 -11.67
N GLU A 70 -10.87 -6.79 -11.89
CA GLU A 70 -11.66 -6.06 -10.89
C GLU A 70 -12.83 -6.91 -10.36
N ASP A 71 -13.53 -7.66 -11.22
CA ASP A 71 -14.68 -8.48 -10.81
C ASP A 71 -14.30 -9.64 -9.87
N ASN A 72 -13.02 -10.00 -9.85
CA ASN A 72 -12.50 -11.11 -9.05
C ASN A 72 -11.94 -10.66 -7.69
N ILE A 73 -11.86 -9.36 -7.42
CA ILE A 73 -11.44 -8.84 -6.11
C ILE A 73 -12.63 -8.53 -5.22
N LYS A 74 -12.70 -9.20 -4.08
CA LYS A 74 -13.83 -9.11 -3.15
C LYS A 74 -13.38 -8.48 -1.84
N LYS A 75 -14.05 -7.41 -1.44
CA LYS A 75 -13.94 -6.86 -0.08
C LYS A 75 -14.47 -7.89 0.90
N ILE A 76 -13.69 -8.22 1.93
CA ILE A 76 -14.09 -9.16 2.98
C ILE A 76 -14.63 -8.38 4.18
N VAL A 77 -13.78 -7.53 4.76
CA VAL A 77 -14.08 -6.82 6.01
C VAL A 77 -13.21 -5.58 6.13
N GLU A 78 -13.75 -4.57 6.81
CA GLU A 78 -13.04 -3.34 7.16
C GLU A 78 -12.94 -3.22 8.69
N PHE A 79 -11.88 -2.55 9.15
CA PHE A 79 -11.67 -2.30 10.56
C PHE A 79 -10.85 -1.02 10.77
N SER A 80 -11.01 -0.41 11.94
CA SER A 80 -10.39 0.86 12.32
C SER A 80 -9.69 0.81 13.68
N THR A 81 -9.74 -0.33 14.37
CA THR A 81 -9.14 -0.54 15.69
C THR A 81 -8.31 -1.82 15.75
N VAL A 82 -7.42 -1.93 16.73
CA VAL A 82 -6.60 -3.13 16.98
C VAL A 82 -7.48 -4.34 17.29
N GLU A 83 -8.55 -4.15 18.06
CA GLU A 83 -9.53 -5.20 18.35
C GLU A 83 -10.24 -5.65 17.09
N GLY A 84 -10.66 -4.71 16.24
CA GLY A 84 -11.27 -5.00 14.94
C GLY A 84 -10.34 -5.82 14.06
N PHE A 85 -9.04 -5.47 14.02
CA PHE A 85 -8.04 -6.25 13.32
C PHE A 85 -7.99 -7.71 13.82
N TRP A 86 -7.87 -7.94 15.13
CA TRP A 86 -7.77 -9.29 15.68
C TRP A 86 -9.06 -10.11 15.53
N VAL A 87 -10.22 -9.48 15.69
CA VAL A 87 -11.51 -10.13 15.43
C VAL A 87 -11.58 -10.60 13.98
N CYS A 88 -11.16 -9.78 13.02
CA CYS A 88 -11.13 -10.16 11.62
C CYS A 88 -10.10 -11.27 11.36
N TYR A 89 -8.85 -11.00 11.71
CA TYR A 89 -7.71 -11.83 11.31
C TYR A 89 -7.74 -13.23 11.91
N CYS A 90 -8.16 -13.38 13.18
CA CYS A 90 -8.27 -14.69 13.82
C CYS A 90 -9.31 -15.62 13.18
N HIS A 91 -10.31 -15.06 12.47
CA HIS A 91 -11.35 -15.83 11.78
C HIS A 91 -11.08 -16.03 10.29
N LEU A 92 -10.04 -15.40 9.73
CA LEU A 92 -9.63 -15.64 8.35
C LEU A 92 -8.95 -17.01 8.21
N ALA A 93 -9.20 -17.67 7.08
CA ALA A 93 -8.48 -18.88 6.73
C ALA A 93 -6.96 -18.61 6.68
N ARG A 94 -6.19 -19.45 7.37
CA ARG A 94 -4.73 -19.29 7.42
C ARG A 94 -4.13 -19.48 6.03
N PRO A 95 -3.06 -18.75 5.68
CA PRO A 95 -2.39 -18.85 4.38
C PRO A 95 -2.13 -20.27 3.87
N ALA A 96 -1.67 -21.17 4.76
CA ALA A 96 -1.37 -22.56 4.42
C ALA A 96 -2.59 -23.38 3.98
N SER A 97 -3.81 -22.94 4.32
CA SER A 97 -5.07 -23.62 3.98
C SER A 97 -5.74 -23.09 2.71
N LEU A 98 -5.22 -21.99 2.16
CA LEU A 98 -5.83 -21.35 0.99
C LEU A 98 -5.47 -22.08 -0.31
N PRO A 99 -6.42 -22.23 -1.25
CA PRO A 99 -6.15 -22.86 -2.54
C PRO A 99 -5.24 -21.98 -3.41
N SER A 100 -4.33 -22.59 -4.16
CA SER A 100 -3.53 -21.87 -5.16
C SER A 100 -4.27 -21.78 -6.51
N PRO A 101 -4.23 -20.63 -7.22
CA PRO A 101 -3.72 -19.33 -6.81
C PRO A 101 -4.79 -18.51 -6.06
N THR A 102 -4.38 -17.94 -4.94
CA THR A 102 -5.19 -17.00 -4.13
C THR A 102 -4.32 -15.80 -3.79
N ASP A 103 -4.93 -14.62 -3.76
CA ASP A 103 -4.32 -13.42 -3.22
C ASP A 103 -5.16 -12.90 -2.04
N VAL A 104 -4.51 -12.66 -0.90
CA VAL A 104 -5.07 -11.96 0.25
C VAL A 104 -4.44 -10.58 0.30
N HIS A 105 -5.26 -9.54 0.40
CA HIS A 105 -4.81 -8.16 0.37
C HIS A 105 -5.22 -7.45 1.65
N LEU A 106 -4.35 -6.60 2.18
CA LEU A 106 -4.68 -5.67 3.26
C LEU A 106 -4.27 -4.27 2.82
N PHE A 107 -5.25 -3.41 2.55
CA PHE A 107 -5.01 -2.06 2.04
C PHE A 107 -5.66 -1.03 2.95
N LYS A 108 -5.08 0.18 2.98
CA LYS A 108 -5.74 1.32 3.62
C LYS A 108 -7.10 1.54 2.96
N GLU A 109 -8.09 1.93 3.76
CA GLU A 109 -9.42 2.25 3.27
C GLU A 109 -9.37 3.37 2.23
N GLY A 110 -10.27 3.32 1.25
CA GLY A 110 -10.23 4.20 0.07
C GLY A 110 -9.23 3.78 -1.03
N ILE A 111 -8.34 2.81 -0.79
CA ILE A 111 -7.39 2.30 -1.81
C ILE A 111 -7.78 0.88 -2.22
N ARG A 112 -8.18 0.70 -3.49
CA ARG A 112 -8.42 -0.64 -4.05
C ARG A 112 -7.08 -1.34 -4.35
N PRO A 113 -6.95 -2.67 -4.19
CA PRO A 113 -5.73 -3.43 -4.54
C PRO A 113 -5.56 -3.63 -6.06
N LEU A 114 -5.71 -2.53 -6.80
CA LEU A 114 -5.74 -2.46 -8.25
C LEU A 114 -4.73 -1.41 -8.71
N TRP A 115 -4.07 -1.64 -9.84
CA TRP A 115 -3.05 -0.70 -10.35
C TRP A 115 -3.70 0.55 -10.96
N GLU A 116 -4.96 0.44 -11.35
CA GLU A 116 -5.81 1.51 -11.87
C GLU A 116 -6.23 2.50 -10.77
N ASP A 117 -6.16 2.11 -9.51
CA ASP A 117 -6.46 2.97 -8.38
C ASP A 117 -5.54 4.21 -8.40
N ALA A 118 -6.10 5.39 -8.15
CA ALA A 118 -5.35 6.65 -8.20
C ALA A 118 -4.16 6.66 -7.22
N ALA A 119 -4.26 5.94 -6.10
CA ALA A 119 -3.18 5.78 -5.14
C ALA A 119 -2.09 4.82 -5.59
N ASN A 120 -2.35 3.93 -6.54
CA ASN A 120 -1.39 2.90 -6.97
C ASN A 120 -0.80 3.16 -8.36
N ARG A 121 -1.48 3.92 -9.23
CA ARG A 121 -1.07 4.05 -10.65
C ARG A 121 0.36 4.54 -10.90
N ASN A 122 0.88 5.41 -10.02
CA ASN A 122 2.25 5.95 -10.08
C ASN A 122 3.21 5.24 -9.13
N GLY A 123 2.72 4.16 -8.51
CA GLY A 123 3.37 3.44 -7.45
C GLY A 123 4.19 2.26 -7.93
N GLY A 124 4.59 1.45 -6.96
CA GLY A 124 5.20 0.17 -7.20
C GLY A 124 5.07 -0.73 -5.99
N LYS A 125 5.81 -1.84 -6.05
CA LYS A 125 5.81 -2.80 -4.96
C LYS A 125 7.17 -3.43 -4.73
N TRP A 126 7.50 -3.63 -3.46
CA TRP A 126 8.50 -4.60 -3.06
C TRP A 126 7.93 -6.00 -3.10
N ILE A 127 8.74 -6.97 -3.53
CA ILE A 127 8.37 -8.37 -3.76
C ILE A 127 9.35 -9.25 -2.98
N LEU A 128 8.80 -10.12 -2.14
CA LEU A 128 9.55 -11.09 -1.33
C LEU A 128 8.99 -12.49 -1.59
N ARG A 129 9.85 -13.46 -1.86
CA ARG A 129 9.45 -14.84 -2.17
C ARG A 129 9.82 -15.77 -1.04
N PHE A 130 8.84 -16.45 -0.47
CA PHE A 130 9.04 -17.34 0.67
C PHE A 130 8.62 -18.76 0.35
N LYS A 131 9.30 -19.73 0.98
CA LYS A 131 8.81 -21.11 1.04
C LYS A 131 7.47 -21.13 1.79
N LYS A 132 6.54 -21.98 1.35
CA LYS A 132 5.18 -22.09 1.92
C LYS A 132 5.14 -22.27 3.43
N ALA A 133 6.09 -23.02 3.99
CA ALA A 133 6.13 -23.31 5.43
C ALA A 133 6.28 -22.05 6.32
N VAL A 134 6.83 -20.95 5.77
CA VAL A 134 7.14 -19.75 6.55
C VAL A 134 6.33 -18.51 6.13
N SER A 135 5.66 -18.56 4.98
CA SER A 135 4.94 -17.40 4.41
C SER A 135 3.87 -16.85 5.34
N GLY A 136 3.12 -17.71 6.03
CA GLY A 136 2.07 -17.30 6.96
C GLY A 136 2.60 -16.48 8.14
N ARG A 137 3.76 -16.85 8.69
CA ARG A 137 4.41 -16.11 9.78
C ARG A 137 4.85 -14.72 9.30
N PHE A 138 5.53 -14.64 8.16
CA PHE A 138 5.98 -13.35 7.61
C PHE A 138 4.81 -12.47 7.17
N TRP A 139 3.69 -13.06 6.74
CA TRP A 139 2.48 -12.31 6.46
C TRP A 139 1.91 -11.66 7.72
N GLU A 140 1.82 -12.41 8.83
CA GLU A 140 1.37 -11.90 10.13
C GLU A 140 2.29 -10.77 10.64
N ASP A 141 3.61 -10.99 10.64
CA ASP A 141 4.60 -9.96 11.02
C ASP A 141 4.44 -8.69 10.15
N LEU A 142 4.25 -8.84 8.84
CA LEU A 142 4.13 -7.71 7.91
C LEU A 142 2.85 -6.89 8.14
N ILE A 143 1.70 -7.55 8.26
CA ILE A 143 0.43 -6.84 8.43
C ILE A 143 0.33 -6.18 9.79
N MET A 144 0.94 -6.76 10.84
CA MET A 144 1.04 -6.10 12.15
C MET A 144 1.87 -4.82 12.06
N ALA A 145 3.02 -4.86 11.37
CA ALA A 145 3.83 -3.66 11.13
C ALA A 145 3.07 -2.61 10.31
N LEU A 146 2.27 -3.04 9.33
CA LEU A 146 1.45 -2.16 8.51
C LEU A 146 0.33 -1.47 9.33
N VAL A 147 -0.50 -2.22 10.06
CA VAL A 147 -1.59 -1.63 10.85
C VAL A 147 -1.07 -0.83 12.04
N GLY A 148 0.09 -1.21 12.59
CA GLY A 148 0.80 -0.47 13.63
C GLY A 148 1.51 0.79 13.12
N ASN A 149 1.41 1.11 11.82
CA ASN A 149 2.07 2.26 11.20
C ASN A 149 3.60 2.30 11.46
N GLN A 150 4.25 1.14 11.34
CA GLN A 150 5.68 0.97 11.67
C GLN A 150 6.59 0.90 10.44
N LEU A 151 6.01 0.86 9.23
CA LEU A 151 6.78 0.85 7.98
C LEU A 151 7.25 2.27 7.64
N ASP A 152 8.55 2.40 7.39
CA ASP A 152 9.16 3.65 6.93
C ASP A 152 8.67 3.91 5.50
N PHE A 153 8.37 5.18 5.18
CA PHE A 153 7.60 5.70 4.02
C PHE A 153 6.18 6.18 4.35
N GLY A 154 5.82 6.19 5.64
CA GLY A 154 4.70 6.97 6.17
C GLY A 154 3.37 6.72 5.46
N ASP A 155 2.73 7.78 5.00
CA ASP A 155 1.41 7.69 4.37
C ASP A 155 1.44 7.17 2.93
N ASP A 156 2.62 7.08 2.31
CA ASP A 156 2.80 6.55 0.95
C ASP A 156 2.70 5.02 0.87
N VAL A 157 2.73 4.29 1.99
CA VAL A 157 2.43 2.86 1.97
C VAL A 157 0.93 2.65 1.73
N CYS A 158 0.57 1.95 0.66
CA CYS A 158 -0.83 1.71 0.28
C CYS A 158 -1.40 0.44 0.94
N GLY A 159 -0.61 -0.63 0.97
CA GLY A 159 -1.09 -1.93 1.44
C GLY A 159 -0.09 -3.06 1.24
N ALA A 160 -0.51 -4.27 1.62
CA ALA A 160 0.27 -5.49 1.47
C ALA A 160 -0.57 -6.59 0.79
N VAL A 161 0.11 -7.48 0.06
CA VAL A 161 -0.48 -8.62 -0.64
C VAL A 161 0.27 -9.89 -0.28
N LEU A 162 -0.46 -10.95 0.05
CA LEU A 162 0.03 -12.31 0.11
C LEU A 162 -0.53 -13.10 -1.07
N SER A 163 0.35 -13.48 -1.98
CA SER A 163 0.05 -14.29 -3.15
C SER A 163 0.42 -15.75 -2.92
N ILE A 164 -0.58 -16.59 -2.67
CA ILE A 164 -0.44 -18.04 -2.56
C ILE A 164 -0.26 -18.62 -3.97
N ARG A 165 0.86 -19.28 -4.24
CA ARG A 165 1.13 -19.95 -5.53
C ARG A 165 1.46 -21.42 -5.32
N LEU A 166 1.79 -22.14 -6.39
CA LEU A 166 2.05 -23.59 -6.30
C LEU A 166 3.35 -23.90 -5.56
N ASN A 167 4.46 -23.24 -5.93
CA ASN A 167 5.80 -23.60 -5.48
C ASN A 167 6.29 -22.73 -4.31
N GLU A 168 5.95 -21.46 -4.32
CA GLU A 168 6.35 -20.45 -3.32
C GLU A 168 5.18 -19.51 -3.09
N ASP A 169 5.18 -18.81 -1.96
CA ASP A 169 4.25 -17.72 -1.74
C ASP A 169 5.00 -16.40 -1.84
N ILE A 170 4.31 -15.38 -2.34
CA ILE A 170 4.92 -14.08 -2.62
C ILE A 170 4.26 -13.05 -1.73
N LEU A 171 5.05 -12.36 -0.90
CA LEU A 171 4.61 -11.19 -0.17
C LEU A 171 4.93 -9.94 -1.02
N SER A 172 4.05 -8.96 -1.00
CA SER A 172 4.30 -7.67 -1.62
C SER A 172 3.82 -6.52 -0.75
N VAL A 173 4.55 -5.41 -0.78
CA VAL A 173 4.17 -4.15 -0.12
C VAL A 173 4.10 -3.07 -1.18
N TRP A 174 2.95 -2.42 -1.30
CA TRP A 174 2.65 -1.43 -2.33
C TRP A 174 2.80 -0.02 -1.78
N ASN A 175 3.34 0.88 -2.59
CA ASN A 175 3.51 2.28 -2.26
C ASN A 175 3.06 3.20 -3.41
N ARG A 176 2.69 4.43 -3.06
CA ARG A 176 2.05 5.41 -3.95
C ARG A 176 2.96 6.01 -5.01
N ASN A 177 4.24 6.16 -4.70
CA ASN A 177 5.22 6.85 -5.54
C ASN A 177 6.47 6.01 -5.79
N ALA A 178 6.61 5.46 -7.00
CA ALA A 178 7.80 4.69 -7.39
C ALA A 178 9.02 5.55 -7.71
N SER A 179 8.85 6.85 -7.93
CA SER A 179 9.92 7.78 -8.27
C SER A 179 10.67 8.30 -7.04
N ASP A 180 10.09 8.22 -5.84
CA ASP A 180 10.80 8.52 -4.59
C ASP A 180 11.73 7.37 -4.20
N GLN A 181 12.93 7.39 -4.77
CA GLN A 181 13.95 6.37 -4.50
C GLN A 181 14.32 6.30 -3.01
N LYS A 182 14.32 7.43 -2.30
CA LYS A 182 14.69 7.46 -0.88
C LYS A 182 13.60 6.79 -0.05
N GLY A 183 12.34 7.13 -0.26
CA GLY A 183 11.19 6.49 0.38
C GLY A 183 11.10 4.99 0.05
N VAL A 184 11.27 4.62 -1.22
CA VAL A 184 11.26 3.22 -1.66
C VAL A 184 12.36 2.39 -0.98
N MET A 185 13.59 2.92 -0.85
CA MET A 185 14.67 2.22 -0.16
C MET A 185 14.48 2.19 1.36
N ALA A 186 13.95 3.27 1.96
CA ALA A 186 13.61 3.27 3.38
C ALA A 186 12.55 2.21 3.71
N LEU A 187 11.53 2.07 2.86
CA LEU A 187 10.50 1.04 2.97
C LEU A 187 11.11 -0.37 2.91
N ARG A 188 12.06 -0.62 2.00
CA ARG A 188 12.78 -1.90 1.93
C ARG A 188 13.45 -2.24 3.26
N ASP A 189 14.23 -1.29 3.78
CA ASP A 189 15.01 -1.51 5.00
C ASP A 189 14.09 -1.70 6.21
N SER A 190 12.95 -1.01 6.22
CA SER A 190 11.90 -1.19 7.22
C SER A 190 11.27 -2.57 7.17
N ILE A 191 10.90 -3.05 5.97
CA ILE A 191 10.36 -4.40 5.77
C ILE A 191 11.37 -5.45 6.26
N LYS A 192 12.66 -5.33 5.87
CA LYS A 192 13.72 -6.26 6.33
C LYS A 192 13.82 -6.28 7.85
N ARG A 193 13.78 -5.11 8.49
CA ARG A 193 13.88 -4.96 9.95
C ARG A 193 12.72 -5.63 10.68
N HIS A 194 11.48 -5.34 10.29
CA HIS A 194 10.27 -5.88 10.95
C HIS A 194 10.09 -7.37 10.71
N LEU A 195 10.46 -7.85 9.52
CA LEU A 195 10.47 -9.29 9.21
C LEU A 195 11.72 -9.99 9.73
N LYS A 196 12.66 -9.27 10.36
CA LYS A 196 13.93 -9.81 10.87
C LYS A 196 14.71 -10.60 9.81
N LEU A 197 14.69 -10.11 8.58
CA LEU A 197 15.37 -10.74 7.46
C LEU A 197 16.87 -10.40 7.47
N PRO A 198 17.74 -11.32 7.06
CA PRO A 198 19.16 -11.01 6.84
C PRO A 198 19.32 -9.87 5.84
N GLN A 199 20.36 -9.05 6.00
CA GLN A 199 20.65 -7.97 5.06
C GLN A 199 20.83 -8.48 3.62
N SER A 200 21.37 -9.69 3.47
CA SER A 200 21.57 -10.39 2.21
C SER A 200 20.30 -10.93 1.56
N TYR A 201 19.15 -10.87 2.25
CA TYR A 201 17.89 -11.33 1.68
C TYR A 201 17.50 -10.45 0.49
N LEU A 202 17.36 -11.06 -0.68
CA LEU A 202 17.05 -10.36 -1.92
C LEU A 202 15.58 -9.94 -1.94
N MET A 203 15.33 -8.65 -2.11
CA MET A 203 14.01 -8.11 -2.41
C MET A 203 14.02 -7.51 -3.81
N GLU A 204 12.92 -7.68 -4.53
CA GLU A 204 12.77 -7.14 -5.88
C GLU A 204 11.75 -5.99 -5.86
N TYR A 205 12.07 -4.85 -6.48
CA TYR A 205 11.10 -3.77 -6.66
C TYR A 205 10.59 -3.75 -8.11
N LYS A 206 9.28 -3.55 -8.26
CA LYS A 206 8.67 -3.35 -9.58
C LYS A 206 7.65 -2.21 -9.56
N PRO A 207 7.85 -1.16 -10.36
CA PRO A 207 6.82 -0.17 -10.66
C PRO A 207 5.57 -0.80 -11.28
N HIS A 208 4.39 -0.24 -10.99
CA HIS A 208 3.14 -0.77 -11.53
C HIS A 208 3.03 -0.57 -13.04
N ASP A 209 3.44 0.59 -13.57
CA ASP A 209 3.48 0.89 -15.01
C ASP A 209 4.29 -0.16 -15.80
N ALA A 210 5.45 -0.58 -15.27
CA ALA A 210 6.30 -1.58 -15.88
C ALA A 210 5.62 -2.96 -15.91
N SER A 211 4.81 -3.28 -14.91
CA SER A 211 4.05 -4.54 -14.84
C SER A 211 2.94 -4.61 -15.89
N LEU A 212 2.42 -3.46 -16.31
CA LEU A 212 1.39 -3.34 -17.34
C LEU A 212 1.97 -3.45 -18.74
N ARG A 213 3.10 -2.77 -18.97
CA ARG A 213 3.79 -2.81 -20.27
C ARG A 213 4.22 -4.23 -20.64
N ASP A 214 4.64 -5.04 -19.67
CA ASP A 214 5.14 -6.39 -19.92
C ASP A 214 4.16 -7.52 -19.52
N ASN A 215 2.92 -7.17 -19.12
CA ASN A 215 1.89 -8.09 -18.64
C ASN A 215 2.41 -9.09 -17.58
N SER A 216 3.32 -8.64 -16.71
CA SER A 216 3.94 -9.48 -15.68
C SER A 216 3.98 -8.78 -14.33
N SER A 217 3.35 -9.36 -13.32
CA SER A 217 3.37 -8.78 -11.97
C SER A 217 4.65 -9.10 -11.17
N TYR A 218 5.43 -10.11 -11.59
CA TYR A 218 6.50 -10.70 -10.77
C TYR A 218 7.77 -11.07 -11.56
N ARG A 219 7.89 -10.68 -12.84
CA ARG A 219 9.13 -10.87 -13.65
C ARG A 219 9.66 -9.50 -14.08
N ASN A 220 10.89 -9.43 -14.56
CA ASN A 220 11.53 -8.20 -15.08
C ASN A 220 11.51 -7.04 -14.05
N THR A 221 11.98 -7.34 -12.84
CA THR A 221 12.04 -6.38 -11.73
C THR A 221 13.27 -5.49 -11.87
N TRP A 222 13.13 -4.21 -11.48
CA TRP A 222 14.09 -3.16 -11.84
C TRP A 222 15.20 -3.01 -10.79
N LEU A 223 14.84 -3.15 -9.52
CA LEU A 223 15.79 -3.03 -8.42
C LEU A 223 15.88 -4.37 -7.71
N ARG A 224 17.11 -4.75 -7.39
CA ARG A 224 17.46 -5.88 -6.54
C ARG A 224 18.18 -5.31 -5.34
N GLY A 225 17.58 -5.44 -4.16
CA GLY A 225 18.04 -4.75 -2.95
C GLY A 225 17.96 -5.58 -1.69
#